data_AF-A0AAC8TDE0-F1
#
_entry.id   AF-A0AAC8TDE0-F1
#
_cell.length_a   1.000
_cell.length_b   1.000
_cell.length_c   1.000
_cell.angle_alpha   90.00
_cell.angle_beta   90.00
_cell.angle_gamma   90.00
#
_symmetry.space_group_name_H-M   'P 1'
#
loop_
_entity.id
_entity.type
_entity.pdbx_description
1 polymer ?
#
loop_
_entity_poly.entity_id
_entity_poly.type
_entity_poly.pdbx_seq_one_letter_code
_entity_poly.pdbx_strand_id
1 'polypeptide(L)'
;MDAGTPGGDAGTNASQYLNVSLEGMAPGSTVSAMRLRPGVPAEESLLSLLAEETNLTLPYQREESLSVTVNAPDGTVARLLSGGGEPHGPSSSTRVRLVPAEYATIQAAIDAAKPGEVVRVLPGTYFEHVKLKRGVHLQGSGASVTLLDGQQGALPLVDLSNAPGSVVSGFTFQGVTERNGSAFCSSVNADDCFCLRTSALYADGHDWVYPPLGAYHVMDQSTWTLPSVSPPALVTQNIFRDNYIGVGLYFHPLVHVRNNLFLGNEGGVVAKCFQDRTLIANNVFWENRQAAITSQAGYLDILNNIIARSPVGISWDYVQTGQVRCNLFFDNGAAGTRVTIGTDGNIIADPRFVAPERSDFHVDRLSPAVDSGCFQGQAVDPEDRSPQDRGAYGGPWGHWTGE
;
A
#
# COMPACT_ATOMS: atom_id res chain seq x y z
N MET A 1 19.18 50.35 4.34
CA MET A 1 18.34 49.38 3.64
C MET A 1 19.03 48.05 3.81
N ASP A 2 18.72 47.39 4.92
CA ASP A 2 19.27 46.08 5.26
C ASP A 2 18.13 45.08 5.06
N ALA A 3 18.38 44.08 4.23
CA ALA A 3 17.42 43.05 3.91
C ALA A 3 17.30 42.12 5.14
N GLY A 4 16.09 42.09 5.71
CA GLY A 4 15.77 41.18 6.80
C GLY A 4 15.99 39.74 6.39
N THR A 5 16.79 39.03 7.18
CA THR A 5 16.87 37.57 7.21
C THR A 5 15.47 36.98 7.42
N PRO A 6 15.06 35.93 6.68
CA PRO A 6 13.89 35.17 7.07
C PRO A 6 14.22 34.48 8.39
N GLY A 7 13.47 34.80 9.45
CA GLY A 7 13.56 34.11 10.72
C GLY A 7 13.36 32.62 10.51
N GLY A 8 14.37 31.82 10.84
CA GLY A 8 14.22 30.39 11.02
C GLY A 8 13.27 30.18 12.19
N ASP A 9 12.05 29.80 11.89
CA ASP A 9 11.11 29.33 12.90
C ASP A 9 11.62 27.94 13.32
N ALA A 10 12.49 27.92 14.34
CA ALA A 10 12.85 26.73 15.07
C ALA A 10 11.63 26.29 15.90
N GLY A 11 10.56 25.89 15.21
CA GLY A 11 9.44 25.20 15.80
C GLY A 11 9.96 23.92 16.43
N THR A 12 9.80 23.81 17.74
CA THR A 12 10.22 22.65 18.52
C THR A 12 9.66 21.37 17.89
N ASN A 13 10.53 20.35 17.71
CA ASN A 13 10.15 18.97 17.39
C ASN A 13 9.31 18.39 18.54
N ALA A 14 8.07 18.85 18.71
CA ALA A 14 7.15 18.28 19.68
C ALA A 14 6.79 16.87 19.21
N SER A 15 7.26 15.86 19.94
CA SER A 15 6.85 14.47 19.73
C SER A 15 5.33 14.39 19.81
N GLN A 16 4.71 13.94 18.72
CA GLN A 16 3.29 13.58 18.69
C GLN A 16 3.17 12.11 19.05
N TYR A 17 1.97 11.69 19.47
CA TYR A 17 1.72 10.31 19.87
C TYR A 17 0.48 9.78 19.16
N LEU A 18 0.61 8.59 18.57
CA LEU A 18 -0.51 7.81 18.05
C LEU A 18 -0.91 6.80 19.13
N ASN A 19 -2.13 6.93 19.63
CA ASN A 19 -2.71 5.98 20.58
C ASN A 19 -3.50 4.91 19.82
N VAL A 20 -3.04 3.67 19.96
CA VAL A 20 -3.62 2.47 19.38
C VAL A 20 -4.35 1.74 20.49
N SER A 21 -5.68 1.75 20.47
CA SER A 21 -6.48 0.90 21.38
C SER A 21 -6.39 -0.55 20.90
N LEU A 22 -6.05 -1.44 21.82
CA LEU A 22 -5.96 -2.89 21.65
C LEU A 22 -7.08 -3.62 22.42
N GLU A 23 -8.03 -2.87 22.98
CA GLU A 23 -9.15 -3.41 23.71
C GLU A 23 -9.99 -4.35 22.82
N GLY A 24 -10.24 -5.55 23.32
CA GLY A 24 -10.98 -6.60 22.61
C GLY A 24 -10.19 -7.32 21.52
N MET A 25 -8.88 -7.10 21.38
CA MET A 25 -8.03 -7.90 20.50
C MET A 25 -7.80 -9.29 21.10
N ALA A 26 -7.83 -10.31 20.24
CA ALA A 26 -7.62 -11.69 20.68
C ALA A 26 -6.16 -11.91 21.12
N PRO A 27 -5.89 -12.75 22.13
CA PRO A 27 -4.53 -13.12 22.50
C PRO A 27 -3.76 -13.68 21.29
N GLY A 28 -2.53 -13.19 21.07
CA GLY A 28 -1.72 -13.53 19.89
C GLY A 28 -1.82 -12.51 18.74
N SER A 29 -2.60 -11.43 18.91
CA SER A 29 -2.61 -10.32 17.95
C SER A 29 -1.25 -9.62 17.90
N THR A 30 -0.87 -9.10 16.73
CA THR A 30 0.44 -8.49 16.48
C THR A 30 0.28 -7.05 16.01
N VAL A 31 1.28 -6.19 16.27
CA VAL A 31 1.29 -4.82 15.76
C VAL A 31 2.53 -4.55 14.92
N SER A 32 2.32 -4.13 13.67
CA SER A 32 3.37 -3.61 12.78
C SER A 32 3.22 -2.09 12.65
N ALA A 33 4.27 -1.33 12.92
CA ALA A 33 4.31 0.12 12.81
C ALA A 33 5.42 0.54 11.82
N MET A 34 5.02 1.11 10.69
CA MET A 34 5.90 1.49 9.59
C MET A 34 6.06 3.00 9.51
N ARG A 35 7.31 3.46 9.42
CA ARG A 35 7.74 4.86 9.47
C ARG A 35 8.53 5.22 8.22
N LEU A 36 8.14 6.30 7.56
CA LEU A 36 8.94 6.95 6.51
C LEU A 36 9.36 8.34 6.95
N ARG A 37 10.65 8.66 6.79
CA ARG A 37 11.25 9.96 7.16
C ARG A 37 12.09 10.54 6.02
N PRO A 38 12.20 11.88 5.92
CA PRO A 38 13.08 12.52 4.95
C PRO A 38 14.53 12.09 5.02
N GLY A 39 15.04 11.53 3.92
CA GLY A 39 16.46 11.20 3.77
C GLY A 39 16.93 10.03 4.63
N VAL A 40 16.02 9.33 5.30
CA VAL A 40 16.29 8.17 6.15
C VAL A 40 15.61 6.95 5.53
N PRO A 41 16.25 5.77 5.50
CA PRO A 41 15.59 4.56 5.03
C PRO A 41 14.29 4.30 5.78
N ALA A 42 13.32 3.72 5.07
CA ALA A 42 12.08 3.22 5.64
C ALA A 42 12.34 2.29 6.84
N GLU A 43 11.61 2.48 7.95
CA GLU A 43 11.74 1.70 9.18
C GLU A 43 10.43 1.01 9.53
N GLU A 44 10.51 -0.24 9.98
CA GLU A 44 9.39 -0.96 10.56
C GLU A 44 9.73 -1.34 12.01
N SER A 45 8.78 -1.10 12.91
CA SER A 45 8.79 -1.59 14.28
C SER A 45 7.70 -2.63 14.42
N LEU A 46 8.06 -3.86 14.78
CA LEU A 46 7.08 -4.91 15.05
C LEU A 46 7.03 -5.17 16.55
N LEU A 47 5.85 -4.94 17.12
CA LEU A 47 5.60 -5.04 18.55
C LEU A 47 4.71 -6.25 18.77
N SER A 48 5.29 -7.31 19.33
CA SER A 48 4.51 -8.43 19.89
C SER A 48 3.73 -7.90 21.09
N LEU A 49 2.41 -7.96 21.02
CA LEU A 49 1.57 -7.50 22.13
C LEU A 49 1.70 -8.45 23.32
N LEU A 50 1.88 -7.89 24.50
CA LEU A 50 1.70 -8.65 25.74
C LEU A 50 0.20 -8.93 25.94
N ALA A 51 -0.15 -10.07 26.53
CA ALA A 51 -1.55 -10.50 26.69
C ALA A 51 -2.45 -9.52 27.47
N GLU A 52 -1.86 -8.58 28.21
CA GLU A 52 -2.56 -7.57 29.02
C GLU A 52 -2.51 -6.15 28.43
N GLU A 53 -1.84 -5.94 27.30
CA GLU A 53 -1.74 -4.62 26.67
C GLU A 53 -3.07 -4.21 26.04
N THR A 54 -3.70 -3.18 26.61
CA THR A 54 -4.98 -2.64 26.12
C THR A 54 -4.80 -1.37 25.30
N ASN A 55 -3.64 -0.74 25.36
CA ASN A 55 -3.30 0.45 24.58
C ASN A 55 -1.79 0.46 24.27
N LEU A 56 -1.45 0.91 23.07
CA LEU A 56 -0.09 1.16 22.64
C LEU A 56 0.04 2.63 22.21
N THR A 57 1.09 3.29 22.71
CA THR A 57 1.37 4.68 22.38
C THR A 57 2.66 4.76 21.58
N LEU A 58 2.55 5.16 20.32
CA LEU A 58 3.69 5.26 19.41
C LEU A 58 4.09 6.72 19.24
N PRO A 59 5.33 7.10 19.62
CA PRO A 59 5.83 8.45 19.32
C PRO A 59 5.95 8.61 17.81
N TYR A 60 5.72 9.80 17.26
CA TYR A 60 5.98 10.13 15.86
C TYR A 60 6.36 11.60 15.70
N GLN A 61 7.11 11.91 14.64
CA GLN A 61 7.52 13.27 14.27
C GLN A 61 6.57 13.89 13.25
N ARG A 62 6.47 15.23 13.26
CA ARG A 62 5.53 15.96 12.38
C ARG A 62 5.73 15.68 10.88
N GLU A 63 6.97 15.38 10.49
CA GLU A 63 7.37 15.14 9.09
C GLU A 63 7.49 13.65 8.74
N GLU A 64 7.15 12.76 9.68
CA GLU A 64 7.14 11.33 9.42
C GLU A 64 5.76 10.85 8.99
N SER A 65 5.76 9.88 8.08
CA SER A 65 4.57 9.11 7.74
C SER A 65 4.58 7.85 8.60
N LEU A 66 3.57 7.67 9.46
CA LEU A 66 3.41 6.49 10.32
C LEU A 66 2.17 5.70 9.89
N SER A 67 2.30 4.40 9.68
CA SER A 67 1.18 3.47 9.47
C SER A 67 1.28 2.30 10.42
N VAL A 68 0.19 1.93 11.08
CA VAL A 68 0.12 0.90 12.11
C VAL A 68 -0.92 -0.12 11.73
N THR A 69 -0.53 -1.38 11.73
CA THR A 69 -1.35 -2.55 11.42
C THR A 69 -1.45 -3.41 12.67
N VAL A 70 -2.66 -3.67 13.15
CA VAL A 70 -2.95 -4.66 14.17
C VAL A 70 -3.54 -5.88 13.47
N ASN A 71 -2.83 -6.99 13.49
CA ASN A 71 -3.31 -8.25 12.94
C ASN A 71 -3.90 -9.10 14.07
N ALA A 72 -5.02 -9.75 13.81
CA ALA A 72 -5.55 -10.81 14.64
C ALA A 72 -4.61 -12.03 14.61
N PRO A 73 -4.79 -13.00 15.53
CA PRO A 73 -3.96 -14.20 15.57
C PRO A 73 -4.06 -15.08 14.32
N ASP A 74 -5.16 -14.96 13.56
CA ASP A 74 -5.35 -15.60 12.26
C ASP A 74 -4.75 -14.80 11.10
N GLY A 75 -4.00 -13.74 11.41
CA GLY A 75 -3.32 -12.89 10.44
C GLY A 75 -4.18 -11.82 9.78
N THR A 76 -5.50 -11.87 9.95
CA THR A 76 -6.38 -10.87 9.37
C THR A 76 -6.13 -9.51 10.00
N VAL A 77 -6.12 -8.44 9.22
CA VAL A 77 -6.09 -7.09 9.77
C VAL A 77 -7.30 -6.88 10.69
N ALA A 78 -7.05 -6.75 11.98
CA ALA A 78 -8.05 -6.41 12.98
C ALA A 78 -8.27 -4.90 13.05
N ARG A 79 -7.18 -4.11 12.96
CA ARG A 79 -7.21 -2.64 12.97
C ARG A 79 -6.08 -2.07 12.12
N LEU A 80 -6.32 -0.94 11.46
CA LEU A 80 -5.30 -0.15 10.79
C LEU A 80 -5.42 1.29 11.26
N LEU A 81 -4.29 1.94 11.52
CA LEU A 81 -4.21 3.32 11.97
C LEU A 81 -3.08 4.02 11.20
N SER A 82 -3.20 5.33 10.99
CA SER A 82 -2.14 6.13 10.39
C SER A 82 -1.89 7.40 11.20
N GLY A 83 -0.62 7.80 11.36
CA GLY A 83 -0.22 9.02 12.06
C GLY A 83 0.13 10.15 11.08
N GLY A 84 -0.44 11.33 11.33
CA GLY A 84 -0.16 12.58 10.62
C GLY A 84 -1.27 13.62 10.83
N GLY A 85 -0.91 14.80 11.35
CA GLY A 85 -1.68 16.05 11.33
C GLY A 85 -3.19 16.00 11.63
N GLU A 86 -3.53 16.37 12.87
CA GLU A 86 -4.81 16.23 13.60
C GLU A 86 -5.00 14.84 14.25
N PRO A 87 -5.42 14.77 15.53
CA PRO A 87 -5.56 13.52 16.27
C PRO A 87 -6.71 12.68 15.70
N HIS A 88 -6.38 11.82 14.74
CA HIS A 88 -7.27 10.79 14.22
C HIS A 88 -6.93 9.47 14.92
N GLY A 89 -7.24 9.40 16.22
CA GLY A 89 -7.31 8.12 16.92
C GLY A 89 -8.73 7.54 16.78
N PRO A 90 -8.90 6.21 16.70
CA PRO A 90 -10.20 5.61 16.96
C PRO A 90 -10.63 5.99 18.37
N SER A 91 -11.68 6.82 18.46
CA SER A 91 -12.48 6.95 19.66
C SER A 91 -13.06 5.57 19.99
N SER A 92 -13.29 5.28 21.28
CA SER A 92 -13.84 4.03 21.84
C SER A 92 -15.26 3.65 21.34
N SER A 93 -15.69 4.20 20.20
CA SER A 93 -16.92 3.87 19.48
C SER A 93 -16.71 3.87 17.95
N THR A 94 -15.62 3.27 17.46
CA THR A 94 -15.41 3.12 16.01
C THR A 94 -16.60 2.38 15.39
N ARG A 95 -17.43 3.11 14.64
CA ARG A 95 -18.61 2.54 14.00
C ARG A 95 -18.16 1.72 12.79
N VAL A 96 -18.62 0.47 12.75
CA VAL A 96 -18.52 -0.39 11.57
C VAL A 96 -19.82 -0.28 10.77
N ARG A 97 -19.71 -0.10 9.46
CA ARG A 97 -20.84 -0.04 8.51
C ARG A 97 -20.81 -1.26 7.65
N LEU A 98 -21.86 -2.07 7.69
CA LEU A 98 -21.88 -3.38 7.04
C LEU A 98 -22.49 -3.31 5.64
N VAL A 99 -21.81 -3.87 4.66
CA VAL A 99 -22.28 -4.04 3.28
C VAL A 99 -22.37 -5.53 2.96
N PRO A 100 -23.50 -6.07 2.44
CA PRO A 100 -24.72 -5.36 2.09
C PRO A 100 -25.74 -5.24 3.24
N ALA A 101 -25.40 -5.71 4.46
CA ALA A 101 -26.38 -5.90 5.53
C ALA A 101 -27.05 -4.62 6.04
N GLU A 102 -26.33 -3.50 6.10
CA GLU A 102 -26.86 -2.18 6.49
C GLU A 102 -26.99 -1.23 5.29
N TYR A 103 -26.08 -1.34 4.32
CA TYR A 103 -26.02 -0.49 3.13
C TYR A 103 -26.05 -1.38 1.88
N ALA A 104 -26.96 -1.10 0.94
CA ALA A 104 -27.09 -1.91 -0.27
C ALA A 104 -25.85 -1.88 -1.18
N THR A 105 -25.01 -0.87 -1.07
CA THR A 105 -23.83 -0.62 -1.92
C THR A 105 -22.65 -0.15 -1.07
N ILE A 106 -21.45 -0.47 -1.49
CA ILE A 106 -20.19 -0.02 -0.87
C ILE A 106 -20.10 1.50 -0.89
N GLN A 107 -20.43 2.16 -2.02
CA GLN A 107 -20.35 3.62 -2.10
C GLN A 107 -21.27 4.30 -1.08
N ALA A 108 -22.52 3.84 -0.91
CA ALA A 108 -23.43 4.41 0.09
C ALA A 108 -22.90 4.28 1.54
N ALA A 109 -22.22 3.18 1.85
CA ALA A 109 -21.58 3.01 3.16
C ALA A 109 -20.40 3.98 3.33
N ILE A 110 -19.57 4.15 2.30
CA ILE A 110 -18.49 5.15 2.28
C ILE A 110 -19.07 6.54 2.45
N ASP A 111 -20.08 6.93 1.67
CA ASP A 111 -20.72 8.25 1.72
C ASP A 111 -21.23 8.57 3.12
N ALA A 112 -21.81 7.59 3.82
CA ALA A 112 -22.28 7.74 5.18
C ALA A 112 -21.15 7.75 6.24
N ALA A 113 -19.98 7.20 5.92
CA ALA A 113 -18.84 7.07 6.85
C ALA A 113 -18.17 8.39 7.20
N LYS A 114 -17.72 8.50 8.45
CA LYS A 114 -16.91 9.61 8.96
C LYS A 114 -15.43 9.18 9.03
N PRO A 115 -14.47 10.12 9.04
CA PRO A 115 -13.06 9.79 9.29
C PRO A 115 -12.90 8.96 10.58
N GLY A 116 -12.12 7.88 10.50
CA GLY A 116 -11.90 6.89 11.56
C GLY A 116 -12.89 5.72 11.55
N GLU A 117 -13.97 5.76 10.77
CA GLU A 117 -14.94 4.65 10.68
C GLU A 117 -14.54 3.59 9.64
N VAL A 118 -15.09 2.38 9.81
CA VAL A 118 -14.83 1.22 8.94
C VAL A 118 -16.07 0.91 8.10
N VAL A 119 -15.90 0.80 6.79
CA VAL A 119 -16.85 0.16 5.87
C VAL A 119 -16.42 -1.30 5.71
N ARG A 120 -17.18 -2.21 6.32
CA ARG A 120 -16.91 -3.65 6.26
C ARG A 120 -17.80 -4.32 5.23
N VAL A 121 -17.16 -4.91 4.23
CA VAL A 121 -17.80 -5.60 3.11
C VAL A 121 -17.80 -7.10 3.38
N LEU A 122 -18.99 -7.68 3.48
CA LEU A 122 -19.21 -9.10 3.73
C LEU A 122 -18.81 -9.94 2.49
N PRO A 123 -18.57 -11.25 2.65
CA PRO A 123 -18.21 -12.12 1.54
C PRO A 123 -19.17 -11.99 0.36
N GLY A 124 -18.63 -11.92 -0.85
CA GLY A 124 -19.42 -11.74 -2.07
C GLY A 124 -18.64 -11.14 -3.22
N THR A 125 -19.31 -11.00 -4.36
CA THR A 125 -18.81 -10.34 -5.57
C THR A 125 -19.56 -9.03 -5.77
N TYR A 126 -18.81 -7.96 -5.97
CA TYR A 126 -19.32 -6.60 -6.13
C TYR A 126 -18.76 -6.02 -7.42
N PHE A 127 -19.57 -5.22 -8.11
CA PHE A 127 -19.27 -4.64 -9.43
C PHE A 127 -19.26 -3.10 -9.38
N GLU A 128 -18.98 -2.55 -8.20
CA GLU A 128 -18.99 -1.11 -7.96
C GLU A 128 -17.62 -0.48 -8.26
N HIS A 129 -17.65 0.76 -8.74
CA HIS A 129 -16.51 1.65 -8.77
C HIS A 129 -16.66 2.66 -7.64
N VAL A 130 -15.76 2.64 -6.65
CA VAL A 130 -15.91 3.42 -5.42
C VAL A 130 -14.86 4.50 -5.29
N LYS A 131 -15.25 5.65 -4.76
CA LYS A 131 -14.36 6.74 -4.39
C LYS A 131 -14.26 6.82 -2.87
N LEU A 132 -13.06 6.64 -2.35
CA LEU A 132 -12.81 6.65 -0.91
C LEU A 132 -12.73 8.09 -0.38
N LYS A 133 -12.86 8.23 0.95
CA LYS A 133 -12.75 9.52 1.65
C LYS A 133 -11.59 9.49 2.64
N ARG A 134 -11.05 10.68 2.94
CA ARG A 134 -10.05 10.88 3.99
C ARG A 134 -10.44 10.14 5.28
N GLY A 135 -9.53 9.32 5.78
CA GLY A 135 -9.69 8.60 7.05
C GLY A 135 -10.75 7.50 7.07
N VAL A 136 -11.41 7.15 5.96
CA VAL A 136 -12.37 6.04 5.93
C VAL A 136 -11.65 4.75 5.56
N HIS A 137 -11.88 3.68 6.32
CA HIS A 137 -11.26 2.38 6.07
C HIS A 137 -12.23 1.47 5.33
N LEU A 138 -11.84 0.98 4.16
CA LEU A 138 -12.57 0.01 3.37
C LEU A 138 -11.97 -1.39 3.61
N GLN A 139 -12.75 -2.28 4.22
CA GLN A 139 -12.29 -3.59 4.68
C GLN A 139 -13.20 -4.70 4.16
N GLY A 140 -12.66 -5.62 3.36
CA GLY A 140 -13.32 -6.86 2.99
C GLY A 140 -13.23 -7.90 4.09
N SER A 141 -14.04 -8.96 4.02
CA SER A 141 -14.05 -10.06 5.00
C SER A 141 -12.90 -11.05 4.81
N GLY A 142 -11.92 -10.70 3.97
CA GLY A 142 -10.80 -11.53 3.55
C GLY A 142 -10.70 -11.55 2.03
N ALA A 143 -9.48 -11.42 1.50
CA ALA A 143 -9.27 -11.28 0.06
C ALA A 143 -9.75 -12.52 -0.73
N SER A 144 -9.70 -13.71 -0.12
CA SER A 144 -10.17 -14.97 -0.74
C SER A 144 -11.69 -15.04 -0.91
N VAL A 145 -12.47 -14.20 -0.22
CA VAL A 145 -13.94 -14.27 -0.17
C VAL A 145 -14.66 -12.96 -0.53
N THR A 146 -13.93 -11.86 -0.69
CA THR A 146 -14.48 -10.54 -1.03
C THR A 146 -13.89 -10.05 -2.34
N LEU A 147 -14.69 -10.05 -3.40
CA LEU A 147 -14.26 -9.73 -4.76
C LEU A 147 -14.87 -8.40 -5.24
N LEU A 148 -14.02 -7.46 -5.66
CA LEU A 148 -14.40 -6.32 -6.50
C LEU A 148 -13.98 -6.62 -7.94
N ASP A 149 -14.96 -6.73 -8.83
CA ASP A 149 -14.74 -7.13 -10.23
C ASP A 149 -15.11 -5.98 -11.18
N GLY A 150 -14.14 -5.54 -11.98
CA GLY A 150 -14.29 -4.48 -12.97
C GLY A 150 -15.05 -4.89 -14.23
N GLN A 151 -15.40 -6.18 -14.38
CA GLN A 151 -16.15 -6.74 -15.50
C GLN A 151 -15.56 -6.41 -16.88
N GLN A 152 -14.23 -6.40 -16.99
CA GLN A 152 -13.51 -5.96 -18.19
C GLN A 152 -13.77 -4.48 -18.54
N GLY A 153 -14.00 -3.66 -17.52
CA GLY A 153 -14.12 -2.21 -17.60
C GLY A 153 -12.78 -1.51 -17.49
N ALA A 154 -12.70 -0.27 -17.97
CA ALA A 154 -11.47 0.52 -18.02
C ALA A 154 -11.41 1.65 -16.96
N LEU A 155 -12.26 1.57 -15.94
CA LEU A 155 -12.33 2.54 -14.83
C LEU A 155 -11.76 1.93 -13.56
N PRO A 156 -11.21 2.75 -12.64
CA PRO A 156 -10.72 2.22 -11.39
C PRO A 156 -11.82 1.62 -10.54
N LEU A 157 -11.53 0.50 -9.89
CA LEU A 157 -12.45 -0.09 -8.91
C LEU A 157 -12.45 0.72 -7.62
N VAL A 158 -11.27 1.20 -7.20
CA VAL A 158 -11.10 2.09 -6.04
C VAL A 158 -10.32 3.33 -6.44
N ASP A 159 -10.92 4.49 -6.23
CA ASP A 159 -10.28 5.81 -6.35
C ASP A 159 -9.92 6.34 -4.95
N LEU A 160 -8.62 6.42 -4.67
CA LEU A 160 -8.02 6.96 -3.44
C LEU A 160 -7.62 8.44 -3.57
N SER A 161 -7.93 9.09 -4.69
CA SER A 161 -7.61 10.51 -4.87
C SER A 161 -8.26 11.34 -3.77
N ASN A 162 -7.47 12.17 -3.09
CA ASN A 162 -7.89 12.98 -1.93
C ASN A 162 -8.42 12.15 -0.73
N ALA A 163 -7.91 10.93 -0.54
CA ALA A 163 -8.24 10.07 0.60
C ALA A 163 -7.03 9.77 1.52
N PRO A 164 -6.30 10.78 2.05
CA PRO A 164 -5.20 10.52 2.99
C PRO A 164 -5.71 9.84 4.27
N GLY A 165 -4.84 9.06 4.91
CA GLY A 165 -5.16 8.28 6.12
C GLY A 165 -6.26 7.23 5.94
N SER A 166 -6.66 6.95 4.70
CA SER A 166 -7.60 5.88 4.40
C SER A 166 -6.89 4.54 4.30
N VAL A 167 -7.68 3.47 4.31
CA VAL A 167 -7.16 2.11 4.31
C VAL A 167 -7.99 1.26 3.35
N VAL A 168 -7.34 0.40 2.57
CA VAL A 168 -7.98 -0.61 1.72
C VAL A 168 -7.38 -1.97 2.01
N SER A 169 -8.19 -2.90 2.53
CA SER A 169 -7.72 -4.25 2.85
C SER A 169 -8.75 -5.36 2.70
N GLY A 170 -8.27 -6.59 2.50
CA GLY A 170 -9.11 -7.79 2.52
C GLY A 170 -9.96 -8.00 1.27
N PHE A 171 -9.52 -7.49 0.11
CA PHE A 171 -10.20 -7.66 -1.17
C PHE A 171 -9.35 -8.42 -2.18
N THR A 172 -10.00 -9.18 -3.06
CA THR A 172 -9.50 -9.42 -4.40
C THR A 172 -10.05 -8.33 -5.34
N PHE A 173 -9.17 -7.72 -6.14
CA PHE A 173 -9.52 -6.82 -7.24
C PHE A 173 -9.14 -7.48 -8.57
N GLN A 174 -10.09 -7.55 -9.50
CA GLN A 174 -9.85 -8.15 -10.82
C GLN A 174 -10.62 -7.49 -11.95
N GLY A 175 -10.26 -7.82 -13.18
CA GLY A 175 -11.09 -7.54 -14.34
C GLY A 175 -11.13 -6.07 -14.75
N VAL A 176 -10.15 -5.25 -14.34
CA VAL A 176 -9.91 -3.95 -14.98
C VAL A 176 -9.07 -4.17 -16.24
N THR A 177 -9.51 -3.65 -17.37
CA THR A 177 -8.83 -3.81 -18.67
C THR A 177 -8.43 -2.46 -19.26
N GLU A 178 -7.68 -2.50 -20.36
CA GLU A 178 -7.21 -1.32 -21.07
C GLU A 178 -8.36 -0.46 -21.63
N ARG A 179 -8.13 0.85 -21.71
CA ARG A 179 -9.04 1.77 -22.41
C ARG A 179 -8.59 1.85 -23.88
N ASN A 180 -9.38 1.28 -24.79
CA ASN A 180 -9.21 1.41 -26.24
C ASN A 180 -7.89 0.86 -26.84
N GLY A 181 -7.48 -0.37 -26.52
CA GLY A 181 -6.38 -1.03 -27.25
C GLY A 181 -4.97 -0.49 -26.94
N SER A 182 -4.79 0.14 -25.78
CA SER A 182 -3.49 0.69 -25.38
C SER A 182 -2.52 -0.43 -24.99
N ALA A 183 -1.60 -0.81 -25.87
CA ALA A 183 -0.48 -1.68 -25.49
C ALA A 183 0.42 -0.97 -24.45
N PHE A 184 0.11 -1.08 -23.14
CA PHE A 184 0.75 -0.43 -21.97
C PHE A 184 0.91 1.10 -21.98
N CYS A 185 0.35 1.83 -22.96
CA CYS A 185 0.66 3.25 -23.25
C CYS A 185 2.05 3.53 -23.87
N SER A 186 2.51 2.58 -24.69
CA SER A 186 3.73 2.61 -25.53
C SER A 186 5.04 2.81 -24.74
N SER A 187 5.49 1.71 -24.13
CA SER A 187 6.84 1.48 -23.58
C SER A 187 7.38 2.59 -22.68
N VAL A 188 6.81 2.74 -21.47
CA VAL A 188 7.46 3.47 -20.36
C VAL A 188 7.93 4.91 -20.70
N ASN A 189 7.39 5.55 -21.76
CA ASN A 189 7.96 6.82 -22.22
C ASN A 189 7.04 7.79 -22.98
N ALA A 190 5.71 7.69 -22.87
CA ALA A 190 4.82 8.66 -23.52
C ALA A 190 4.13 9.58 -22.50
N ASP A 191 4.02 10.85 -22.85
CA ASP A 191 3.56 12.01 -22.09
C ASP A 191 2.14 11.93 -21.50
N ASP A 192 1.40 10.83 -21.70
CA ASP A 192 0.00 10.72 -21.29
C ASP A 192 -0.17 10.10 -19.90
N CYS A 193 -0.68 10.91 -18.97
CA CYS A 193 -1.00 10.55 -17.59
C CYS A 193 -2.34 9.79 -17.46
N PHE A 194 -3.11 9.70 -18.55
CA PHE A 194 -4.46 9.12 -18.56
C PHE A 194 -4.52 7.61 -18.32
N CYS A 195 -3.41 6.91 -18.51
CA CYS A 195 -3.32 5.45 -18.44
C CYS A 195 -3.41 4.89 -17.02
N LEU A 196 -3.09 5.70 -16.00
CA LEU A 196 -3.21 5.24 -14.62
C LEU A 196 -4.68 5.07 -14.18
N ARG A 197 -5.64 5.61 -14.93
CA ARG A 197 -7.08 5.38 -14.68
C ARG A 197 -7.57 3.98 -15.06
N THR A 198 -6.75 3.17 -15.73
CA THR A 198 -7.05 1.75 -15.98
C THR A 198 -6.38 0.85 -14.94
N SER A 199 -6.44 1.26 -13.67
CA SER A 199 -5.88 0.51 -12.54
C SER A 199 -7.00 -0.01 -11.65
N ALA A 200 -6.87 -1.21 -11.08
CA ALA A 200 -7.80 -1.68 -10.05
C ALA A 200 -7.91 -0.67 -8.91
N LEU A 201 -6.78 -0.15 -8.44
CA LEU A 201 -6.74 0.96 -7.49
C LEU A 201 -5.95 2.12 -8.08
N TYR A 202 -6.52 3.32 -8.03
CA TYR A 202 -5.91 4.55 -8.53
C TYR A 202 -5.80 5.59 -7.41
N ALA A 203 -4.67 6.27 -7.32
CA ALA A 203 -4.48 7.39 -6.42
C ALA A 203 -3.87 8.58 -7.17
N ASP A 204 -4.51 9.73 -7.04
CA ASP A 204 -4.03 11.02 -7.53
C ASP A 204 -3.79 11.97 -6.36
N GLY A 205 -2.59 12.53 -6.27
CA GLY A 205 -2.25 13.55 -5.28
C GLY A 205 -2.45 14.99 -5.77
N HIS A 206 -2.94 15.19 -7.00
CA HIS A 206 -3.43 16.51 -7.38
C HIS A 206 -4.61 16.90 -6.47
N ASP A 207 -4.52 18.07 -5.85
CA ASP A 207 -5.63 18.70 -5.11
C ASP A 207 -6.73 19.24 -6.06
N TRP A 208 -6.90 18.62 -7.23
CA TRP A 208 -7.88 19.00 -8.23
C TRP A 208 -9.25 18.44 -7.84
N VAL A 209 -10.23 19.34 -7.77
CA VAL A 209 -11.63 18.93 -7.83
C VAL A 209 -11.90 18.44 -9.25
N TYR A 210 -12.00 17.12 -9.42
CA TYR A 210 -12.52 16.52 -10.65
C TYR A 210 -14.03 16.79 -10.76
N PRO A 211 -14.53 17.59 -11.72
CA PRO A 211 -15.91 17.49 -12.18
C PRO A 211 -16.26 16.05 -12.59
N PRO A 212 -17.55 15.68 -12.54
CA PRO A 212 -18.01 14.41 -13.10
C PRO A 212 -17.55 14.24 -14.55
N LEU A 213 -17.18 13.01 -14.90
CA LEU A 213 -16.54 12.56 -16.14
C LEU A 213 -16.85 13.43 -17.39
N GLY A 214 -15.86 14.16 -17.91
CA GLY A 214 -15.92 14.73 -19.28
C GLY A 214 -15.68 16.23 -19.50
N ALA A 215 -15.14 17.01 -18.55
CA ALA A 215 -14.85 18.44 -18.75
C ALA A 215 -13.38 18.82 -18.47
N TYR A 216 -12.82 19.75 -19.26
CA TYR A 216 -11.47 20.31 -19.10
C TYR A 216 -11.35 21.17 -17.82
N HIS A 217 -10.19 21.13 -17.16
CA HIS A 217 -9.96 21.68 -15.82
C HIS A 217 -9.24 23.04 -15.82
N VAL A 218 -9.58 23.90 -14.84
CA VAL A 218 -8.87 25.14 -14.49
C VAL A 218 -8.03 24.87 -13.23
N MET A 219 -6.74 25.19 -13.27
CA MET A 219 -5.81 25.07 -12.14
C MET A 219 -6.16 26.10 -11.05
N ASP A 220 -6.39 25.66 -9.82
CA ASP A 220 -6.33 26.52 -8.64
C ASP A 220 -5.09 26.13 -7.82
N GLN A 221 -4.09 27.01 -7.80
CA GLN A 221 -2.83 26.81 -7.06
C GLN A 221 -2.94 27.23 -5.59
N SER A 222 -4.08 27.80 -5.16
CA SER A 222 -4.23 28.39 -3.83
C SER A 222 -4.49 27.37 -2.71
N THR A 223 -4.77 26.11 -3.04
CA THR A 223 -5.03 25.02 -2.06
C THR A 223 -3.86 24.07 -1.86
N TRP A 224 -2.65 24.38 -2.37
CA TRP A 224 -1.41 23.62 -2.14
C TRP A 224 -1.05 23.59 -0.64
N THR A 225 -1.77 22.80 0.13
CA THR A 225 -1.34 22.36 1.45
C THR A 225 -0.19 21.40 1.20
N LEU A 226 0.97 21.69 1.78
CA LEU A 226 2.14 20.83 1.63
C LEU A 226 1.74 19.39 2.02
N PRO A 227 2.10 18.37 1.22
CA PRO A 227 1.87 16.95 1.54
C PRO A 227 2.43 16.53 2.91
N SER A 228 3.30 17.36 3.51
CA SER A 228 4.02 17.14 4.76
C SER A 228 3.16 17.10 6.04
N VAL A 229 1.83 17.15 5.96
CA VAL A 229 0.95 17.07 7.15
C VAL A 229 -0.17 16.04 7.08
N SER A 230 -0.37 15.36 5.93
CA SER A 230 -1.39 14.32 5.82
C SER A 230 -0.78 12.93 5.98
N PRO A 231 -1.44 11.97 6.67
CA PRO A 231 -0.97 10.60 6.74
C PRO A 231 -1.15 9.87 5.39
N PRO A 232 -0.30 8.88 5.06
CA PRO A 232 -0.48 8.08 3.85
C PRO A 232 -1.78 7.29 3.91
N ALA A 233 -2.38 7.02 2.75
CA ALA A 233 -3.32 5.91 2.65
C ALA A 233 -2.55 4.57 2.70
N LEU A 234 -3.16 3.50 3.19
CA LEU A 234 -2.55 2.17 3.26
C LEU A 234 -3.35 1.16 2.42
N VAL A 235 -2.69 0.54 1.45
CA VAL A 235 -3.20 -0.56 0.64
C VAL A 235 -2.52 -1.85 1.10
N THR A 236 -3.26 -2.74 1.75
CA THR A 236 -2.67 -3.93 2.39
C THR A 236 -3.57 -5.15 2.44
N GLN A 237 -3.00 -6.36 2.42
CA GLN A 237 -3.71 -7.63 2.46
C GLN A 237 -4.76 -7.77 1.35
N ASN A 238 -4.42 -7.32 0.14
CA ASN A 238 -5.25 -7.47 -1.04
C ASN A 238 -4.60 -8.40 -2.06
N ILE A 239 -5.44 -8.94 -2.96
CA ILE A 239 -5.02 -9.66 -4.15
C ILE A 239 -5.40 -8.81 -5.37
N PHE A 240 -4.43 -8.31 -6.12
CA PHE A 240 -4.63 -7.68 -7.41
C PHE A 240 -4.33 -8.70 -8.48
N ARG A 241 -5.36 -9.20 -9.17
CA ARG A 241 -5.18 -10.22 -10.20
C ARG A 241 -5.84 -9.89 -11.52
N ASP A 242 -5.20 -10.28 -12.62
CA ASP A 242 -5.75 -10.20 -13.97
C ASP A 242 -6.29 -8.80 -14.32
N ASN A 243 -5.63 -7.76 -13.81
CA ASN A 243 -5.91 -6.38 -14.17
C ASN A 243 -4.92 -5.89 -15.22
N TYR A 244 -5.28 -4.81 -15.88
CA TYR A 244 -4.33 -4.04 -16.67
C TYR A 244 -3.28 -3.42 -15.76
N ILE A 245 -3.66 -2.58 -14.80
CA ILE A 245 -2.77 -2.14 -13.72
C ILE A 245 -3.36 -2.58 -12.37
N GLY A 246 -2.54 -3.14 -11.48
CA GLY A 246 -2.96 -3.43 -10.11
C GLY A 246 -3.18 -2.14 -9.32
N VAL A 247 -2.11 -1.38 -9.07
CA VAL A 247 -2.13 -0.09 -8.39
C VAL A 247 -1.47 0.99 -9.24
N GLY A 248 -2.20 2.05 -9.55
CA GLY A 248 -1.72 3.23 -10.26
C GLY A 248 -1.56 4.43 -9.33
N LEU A 249 -0.36 5.00 -9.28
CA LEU A 249 -0.01 6.15 -8.44
C LEU A 249 0.40 7.33 -9.32
N TYR A 250 -0.40 8.40 -9.29
CA TYR A 250 -0.20 9.58 -10.11
C TYR A 250 0.00 10.85 -9.28
N PHE A 251 1.11 11.56 -9.52
CA PHE A 251 1.35 12.95 -9.07
C PHE A 251 1.11 13.25 -7.58
N HIS A 252 2.16 13.16 -6.75
CA HIS A 252 2.09 13.40 -5.30
C HIS A 252 1.11 12.53 -4.46
N PRO A 253 0.75 11.27 -4.82
CA PRO A 253 -0.12 10.47 -3.97
C PRO A 253 0.70 9.93 -2.79
N LEU A 254 0.23 10.21 -1.58
CA LEU A 254 0.82 9.66 -0.37
C LEU A 254 0.13 8.33 -0.04
N VAL A 255 0.67 7.23 -0.57
CA VAL A 255 0.11 5.87 -0.41
C VAL A 255 1.23 4.90 -0.03
N HIS A 256 0.96 3.96 0.89
CA HIS A 256 1.82 2.81 1.13
C HIS A 256 1.15 1.56 0.55
N VAL A 257 1.88 0.79 -0.25
CA VAL A 257 1.42 -0.46 -0.86
C VAL A 257 2.21 -1.59 -0.22
N ARG A 258 1.58 -2.30 0.73
CA ARG A 258 2.27 -3.31 1.55
C ARG A 258 1.49 -4.60 1.68
N ASN A 259 2.16 -5.75 1.79
CA ASN A 259 1.50 -7.02 2.10
C ASN A 259 0.38 -7.39 1.10
N ASN A 260 0.57 -7.10 -0.18
CA ASN A 260 -0.37 -7.48 -1.23
C ASN A 260 0.23 -8.54 -2.16
N LEU A 261 -0.65 -9.25 -2.86
CA LEU A 261 -0.30 -10.14 -3.97
C LEU A 261 -0.69 -9.47 -5.29
N PHE A 262 0.23 -9.44 -6.24
CA PHE A 262 0.03 -8.92 -7.60
C PHE A 262 0.25 -10.05 -8.61
N LEU A 263 -0.85 -10.63 -9.10
CA LEU A 263 -0.86 -11.88 -9.86
C LEU A 263 -1.32 -11.62 -11.30
N GLY A 264 -0.47 -11.84 -12.29
CA GLY A 264 -0.92 -11.80 -13.68
C GLY A 264 -1.52 -10.45 -14.13
N ASN A 265 -1.10 -9.32 -13.56
CA ASN A 265 -1.50 -8.01 -14.10
C ASN A 265 -0.62 -7.64 -15.30
N GLU A 266 -1.03 -6.72 -16.19
CA GLU A 266 -0.06 -6.18 -17.17
C GLU A 266 1.07 -5.43 -16.44
N GLY A 267 0.70 -4.53 -15.52
CA GLY A 267 1.61 -3.90 -14.56
C GLY A 267 1.13 -4.11 -13.12
N GLY A 268 2.03 -4.48 -12.22
CA GLY A 268 1.69 -4.67 -10.81
C GLY A 268 1.40 -3.34 -10.12
N VAL A 269 2.45 -2.55 -9.86
CA VAL A 269 2.36 -1.16 -9.39
C VAL A 269 3.00 -0.24 -10.41
N VAL A 270 2.29 0.82 -10.81
CA VAL A 270 2.80 1.83 -11.75
C VAL A 270 2.72 3.21 -11.10
N ALA A 271 3.87 3.85 -10.89
CA ALA A 271 3.98 5.20 -10.35
C ALA A 271 4.52 6.17 -11.41
N LYS A 272 3.85 7.33 -11.62
CA LYS A 272 4.23 8.33 -12.63
C LYS A 272 4.13 9.77 -12.12
N CYS A 273 5.05 10.62 -12.58
CA CYS A 273 5.15 12.04 -12.23
C CYS A 273 5.13 12.27 -10.72
N PHE A 274 5.84 11.41 -10.02
CA PHE A 274 5.82 11.21 -8.59
C PHE A 274 6.88 12.10 -7.90
N GLN A 275 6.49 12.91 -6.92
CA GLN A 275 7.44 13.82 -6.25
C GLN A 275 7.36 13.72 -4.71
N ASP A 276 6.43 12.91 -4.20
CA ASP A 276 6.29 12.58 -2.79
C ASP A 276 6.84 11.18 -2.48
N ARG A 277 6.69 10.71 -1.24
CA ARG A 277 7.20 9.40 -0.80
C ARG A 277 6.11 8.34 -0.77
N THR A 278 6.35 7.23 -1.48
CA THR A 278 5.57 6.00 -1.35
C THR A 278 6.50 4.88 -0.93
N LEU A 279 5.94 3.94 -0.17
CA LEU A 279 6.58 2.68 0.16
C LEU A 279 5.86 1.56 -0.59
N ILE A 280 6.63 0.78 -1.35
CA ILE A 280 6.20 -0.52 -1.88
C ILE A 280 7.02 -1.57 -1.16
N ALA A 281 6.44 -2.16 -0.12
CA ALA A 281 7.17 -3.10 0.71
C ALA A 281 6.41 -4.38 0.97
N ASN A 282 7.14 -5.49 1.11
CA ASN A 282 6.54 -6.74 1.55
C ASN A 282 5.38 -7.18 0.63
N ASN A 283 5.54 -7.10 -0.69
CA ASN A 283 4.54 -7.62 -1.63
C ASN A 283 5.10 -8.82 -2.40
N VAL A 284 4.21 -9.66 -2.93
CA VAL A 284 4.58 -10.66 -3.94
C VAL A 284 4.05 -10.22 -5.29
N PHE A 285 4.94 -10.15 -6.27
CA PHE A 285 4.61 -9.96 -7.67
C PHE A 285 4.90 -11.25 -8.42
N TRP A 286 3.87 -11.87 -9.00
CA TRP A 286 3.97 -13.15 -9.67
C TRP A 286 3.35 -13.08 -11.06
N GLU A 287 4.16 -13.40 -12.08
CA GLU A 287 3.70 -13.52 -13.47
C GLU A 287 3.02 -12.26 -14.02
N ASN A 288 3.41 -11.07 -13.57
CA ASN A 288 2.94 -9.83 -14.20
C ASN A 288 3.48 -9.78 -15.63
N ARG A 289 2.61 -9.50 -16.59
CA ARG A 289 2.88 -9.71 -18.03
C ARG A 289 3.83 -8.68 -18.64
N GLN A 290 4.19 -7.62 -17.90
CA GLN A 290 5.21 -6.66 -18.28
C GLN A 290 6.17 -6.35 -17.12
N ALA A 291 6.04 -5.19 -16.49
CA ALA A 291 6.84 -4.81 -15.33
C ALA A 291 6.05 -5.09 -14.04
N ALA A 292 6.67 -5.76 -13.06
CA ALA A 292 6.04 -5.93 -11.75
C ALA A 292 5.89 -4.57 -11.05
N ILE A 293 6.93 -3.75 -11.07
CA ILE A 293 6.90 -2.37 -10.57
C ILE A 293 7.45 -1.44 -11.65
N THR A 294 6.72 -0.37 -11.95
CA THR A 294 7.19 0.73 -12.79
C THR A 294 7.22 2.00 -11.96
N SER A 295 8.30 2.76 -12.05
CA SER A 295 8.36 4.09 -11.45
C SER A 295 9.00 5.10 -12.41
N GLN A 296 8.32 6.24 -12.60
CA GLN A 296 8.73 7.32 -13.51
C GLN A 296 8.70 8.68 -12.83
N ALA A 297 9.87 9.35 -12.76
CA ALA A 297 10.14 10.55 -11.93
C ALA A 297 9.53 10.44 -10.52
N GLY A 298 10.25 9.99 -9.47
CA GLY A 298 9.65 9.51 -8.20
C GLY A 298 10.59 9.49 -6.98
N TYR A 299 10.05 9.58 -5.74
CA TYR A 299 10.72 9.15 -4.49
C TYR A 299 10.10 7.84 -3.99
N LEU A 300 10.60 6.70 -4.45
CA LEU A 300 9.99 5.41 -4.16
C LEU A 300 10.96 4.51 -3.38
N ASP A 301 10.58 4.12 -2.17
CA ASP A 301 11.28 3.06 -1.45
C ASP A 301 10.63 1.72 -1.81
N ILE A 302 11.42 0.82 -2.41
CA ILE A 302 11.00 -0.52 -2.82
C ILE A 302 11.83 -1.54 -2.05
N LEU A 303 11.22 -2.22 -1.08
CA LEU A 303 11.96 -3.19 -0.28
C LEU A 303 11.19 -4.42 0.15
N ASN A 304 11.94 -5.51 0.40
CA ASN A 304 11.39 -6.79 0.88
C ASN A 304 10.29 -7.38 -0.02
N ASN A 305 10.25 -7.03 -1.31
CA ASN A 305 9.30 -7.64 -2.22
C ASN A 305 9.90 -8.95 -2.76
N ILE A 306 9.04 -9.94 -3.00
CA ILE A 306 9.36 -11.05 -3.90
C ILE A 306 8.81 -10.69 -5.27
N ILE A 307 9.69 -10.62 -6.27
CA ILE A 307 9.34 -10.27 -7.64
C ILE A 307 9.74 -11.42 -8.53
N ALA A 308 8.77 -12.10 -9.12
CA ALA A 308 9.02 -13.32 -9.86
C ALA A 308 8.25 -13.41 -11.18
N ARG A 309 8.90 -14.04 -12.17
CA ARG A 309 8.32 -14.44 -13.46
C ARG A 309 7.68 -13.31 -14.26
N SER A 310 8.17 -12.09 -14.08
CA SER A 310 7.77 -10.94 -14.88
C SER A 310 8.84 -10.65 -15.94
N PRO A 311 8.51 -10.22 -17.17
CA PRO A 311 9.50 -9.82 -18.15
C PRO A 311 10.52 -8.80 -17.60
N VAL A 312 10.06 -7.84 -16.80
CA VAL A 312 10.90 -6.91 -16.04
C VAL A 312 10.44 -6.89 -14.58
N GLY A 313 11.36 -7.01 -13.64
CA GLY A 313 11.04 -6.86 -12.22
C GLY A 313 10.68 -5.40 -11.90
N ILE A 314 11.68 -4.51 -11.94
CA ILE A 314 11.51 -3.09 -11.66
C ILE A 314 11.93 -2.27 -12.89
N SER A 315 10.96 -1.64 -13.55
CA SER A 315 11.26 -0.66 -14.60
C SER A 315 11.37 0.74 -13.98
N TRP A 316 12.45 1.43 -14.28
CA TRP A 316 12.76 2.72 -13.68
C TRP A 316 13.22 3.73 -14.72
N ASP A 317 12.48 4.84 -14.84
CA ASP A 317 12.72 5.89 -15.85
C ASP A 317 12.75 7.31 -15.23
N TYR A 318 13.51 8.21 -15.87
CA TYR A 318 13.77 9.60 -15.47
C TYR A 318 14.53 9.77 -14.14
N VAL A 319 14.81 11.03 -13.75
CA VAL A 319 15.53 11.35 -12.50
C VAL A 319 14.63 11.02 -11.30
N GLN A 320 15.10 10.13 -10.44
CA GLN A 320 14.38 9.61 -9.28
C GLN A 320 15.26 9.58 -8.03
N THR A 321 14.59 9.52 -6.86
CA THR A 321 15.17 9.37 -5.51
C THR A 321 14.47 8.19 -4.79
N GLY A 322 14.97 7.75 -3.65
CA GLY A 322 14.48 6.54 -2.96
C GLY A 322 15.40 5.32 -3.13
N GLN A 323 15.16 4.27 -2.36
CA GLN A 323 16.05 3.09 -2.26
C GLN A 323 15.38 1.79 -2.70
N VAL A 324 16.12 0.95 -3.44
CA VAL A 324 15.70 -0.41 -3.83
C VAL A 324 16.56 -1.41 -3.08
N ARG A 325 16.01 -2.09 -2.07
CA ARG A 325 16.80 -2.91 -1.13
C ARG A 325 16.07 -4.18 -0.71
N CYS A 326 16.81 -5.24 -0.42
CA CYS A 326 16.29 -6.52 0.07
C CYS A 326 15.15 -7.12 -0.75
N ASN A 327 15.08 -6.86 -2.05
CA ASN A 327 14.12 -7.54 -2.90
C ASN A 327 14.70 -8.90 -3.35
N LEU A 328 13.84 -9.90 -3.44
CA LEU A 328 14.17 -11.20 -4.01
C LEU A 328 13.60 -11.25 -5.43
N PHE A 329 14.48 -11.51 -6.40
CA PHE A 329 14.11 -11.66 -7.80
C PHE A 329 14.21 -13.13 -8.21
N PHE A 330 13.23 -13.63 -8.96
CA PHE A 330 13.24 -15.00 -9.46
C PHE A 330 12.65 -15.14 -10.85
N ASP A 331 13.40 -15.74 -11.78
CA ASP A 331 12.91 -16.09 -13.11
C ASP A 331 12.27 -14.92 -13.89
N ASN A 332 12.72 -13.68 -13.59
CA ASN A 332 12.33 -12.51 -14.37
C ASN A 332 13.21 -12.41 -15.63
N GLY A 333 12.70 -11.83 -16.70
CA GLY A 333 13.51 -11.54 -17.89
C GLY A 333 14.68 -10.58 -17.56
N ALA A 334 14.45 -9.62 -16.67
CA ALA A 334 15.47 -8.82 -16.01
C ALA A 334 15.02 -8.39 -14.60
N ALA A 335 15.95 -8.21 -13.67
CA ALA A 335 15.63 -7.67 -12.35
C ALA A 335 15.11 -6.22 -12.44
N GLY A 336 15.70 -5.40 -13.33
CA GLY A 336 15.28 -4.02 -13.52
C GLY A 336 16.42 -3.04 -13.75
N THR A 337 16.10 -1.80 -14.10
CA THR A 337 17.09 -0.70 -14.19
C THR A 337 17.40 -0.16 -12.79
N ARG A 338 18.68 0.14 -12.54
CA ARG A 338 19.23 0.57 -11.23
C ARG A 338 19.00 -0.42 -10.06
N VAL A 339 18.68 -1.67 -10.38
CA VAL A 339 18.78 -2.79 -9.43
C VAL A 339 20.18 -3.37 -9.55
N THR A 340 20.95 -3.33 -8.47
CA THR A 340 22.23 -4.04 -8.39
C THR A 340 22.05 -5.28 -7.53
N ILE A 341 22.18 -6.45 -8.16
CA ILE A 341 22.08 -7.73 -7.44
C ILE A 341 23.33 -7.95 -6.60
N GLY A 342 23.15 -8.42 -5.37
CA GLY A 342 24.21 -8.64 -4.39
C GLY A 342 24.56 -7.41 -3.56
N THR A 343 23.95 -6.25 -3.82
CA THR A 343 24.07 -5.05 -2.97
C THR A 343 22.73 -4.70 -2.34
N ASP A 344 22.78 -3.98 -1.22
CA ASP A 344 21.61 -3.51 -0.49
C ASP A 344 20.60 -4.63 -0.16
N GLY A 345 21.08 -5.87 -0.03
CA GLY A 345 20.28 -7.06 0.24
C GLY A 345 19.49 -7.61 -0.95
N ASN A 346 19.53 -6.99 -2.14
CA ASN A 346 18.84 -7.52 -3.32
C ASN A 346 19.49 -8.82 -3.79
N ILE A 347 18.72 -9.89 -3.97
CA ILE A 347 19.23 -11.20 -4.40
C ILE A 347 18.44 -11.76 -5.58
N ILE A 348 19.07 -12.68 -6.32
CA ILE A 348 18.36 -13.59 -7.22
C ILE A 348 18.37 -14.97 -6.57
N ALA A 349 17.20 -15.51 -6.28
CA ALA A 349 17.06 -16.85 -5.72
C ALA A 349 15.63 -17.37 -5.93
N ASP A 350 15.43 -18.69 -5.88
CA ASP A 350 14.09 -19.29 -5.88
C ASP A 350 13.38 -18.92 -4.57
N PRO A 351 12.19 -18.27 -4.59
CA PRO A 351 11.45 -18.00 -3.39
C PRO A 351 10.96 -19.29 -2.73
N ARG A 352 10.89 -20.42 -3.42
CA ARG A 352 10.40 -21.69 -2.88
C ARG A 352 8.98 -21.60 -2.33
N PHE A 353 8.08 -21.03 -3.14
CA PHE A 353 6.65 -21.02 -2.82
C PHE A 353 6.10 -22.46 -2.73
N VAL A 354 5.18 -22.70 -1.78
CA VAL A 354 4.60 -24.01 -1.46
C VAL A 354 3.76 -24.55 -2.61
N ALA A 355 2.83 -23.75 -3.14
CA ALA A 355 1.98 -24.13 -4.27
C ALA A 355 1.44 -22.90 -5.03
N PRO A 356 2.30 -22.10 -5.69
CA PRO A 356 1.88 -20.86 -6.35
C PRO A 356 0.85 -21.09 -7.46
N GLU A 357 0.82 -22.27 -8.08
CA GLU A 357 -0.20 -22.67 -9.07
C GLU A 357 -1.61 -22.85 -8.48
N ARG A 358 -1.71 -23.00 -7.15
CA ARG A 358 -2.96 -22.99 -6.37
C ARG A 358 -3.16 -21.67 -5.65
N SER A 359 -2.38 -20.67 -6.04
CA SER A 359 -2.29 -19.36 -5.39
C SER A 359 -1.88 -19.41 -3.92
N ASP A 360 -1.06 -20.39 -3.57
CA ASP A 360 -0.38 -20.46 -2.27
C ASP A 360 1.04 -19.91 -2.42
N PHE A 361 1.22 -18.67 -1.97
CA PHE A 361 2.48 -17.93 -2.00
C PHE A 361 3.18 -17.92 -0.64
N HIS A 362 2.84 -18.85 0.26
CA HIS A 362 3.75 -19.18 1.36
C HIS A 362 5.04 -19.73 0.76
N VAL A 363 6.18 -19.30 1.28
CA VAL A 363 7.48 -19.91 1.04
C VAL A 363 7.74 -21.02 2.05
N ASP A 364 8.54 -22.02 1.67
CA ASP A 364 8.95 -23.04 2.62
C ASP A 364 10.07 -22.54 3.56
N ARG A 365 10.27 -23.23 4.67
CA ARG A 365 11.27 -22.89 5.71
C ARG A 365 12.74 -22.81 5.24
N LEU A 366 13.05 -23.32 4.06
CA LEU A 366 14.41 -23.29 3.48
C LEU A 366 14.52 -22.24 2.39
N SER A 367 13.50 -21.40 2.25
CA SER A 367 13.52 -20.31 1.32
C SER A 367 14.57 -19.26 1.69
N PRO A 368 15.26 -18.70 0.70
CA PRO A 368 16.12 -17.54 0.88
C PRO A 368 15.34 -16.24 1.14
N ALA A 369 14.00 -16.27 1.10
CA ALA A 369 13.17 -15.17 1.56
C ALA A 369 13.05 -15.12 3.10
N VAL A 370 13.19 -16.26 3.77
CA VAL A 370 13.08 -16.36 5.23
C VAL A 370 14.23 -15.61 5.91
N ASP A 371 13.93 -14.85 6.96
CA ASP A 371 14.86 -14.12 7.83
C ASP A 371 15.77 -13.11 7.11
N SER A 372 15.35 -12.63 5.94
CA SER A 372 16.25 -11.99 4.98
C SER A 372 15.89 -10.54 4.62
N GLY A 373 14.89 -9.97 5.28
CA GLY A 373 14.39 -8.61 5.05
C GLY A 373 15.30 -7.50 5.57
N CYS A 374 15.05 -6.28 5.08
CA CYS A 374 15.84 -5.07 5.33
C CYS A 374 15.53 -4.36 6.65
N PHE A 375 14.50 -4.78 7.38
CA PHE A 375 14.10 -4.16 8.65
C PHE A 375 14.88 -4.77 9.82
N GLN A 376 16.22 -4.72 9.77
CA GLN A 376 17.04 -5.33 10.82
C GLN A 376 16.95 -4.55 12.15
N GLY A 377 16.65 -5.26 13.24
CA GLY A 377 16.85 -4.82 14.61
C GLY A 377 15.67 -4.14 15.33
N GLN A 378 14.52 -3.93 14.69
CA GLN A 378 13.32 -3.34 15.33
C GLN A 378 11.98 -3.96 14.91
N ALA A 379 11.96 -4.73 13.83
CA ALA A 379 10.84 -5.57 13.45
C ALA A 379 11.32 -7.01 13.42
N VAL A 380 10.95 -7.76 14.44
CA VAL A 380 11.13 -9.21 14.44
C VAL A 380 9.85 -9.85 13.92
N ASP A 381 9.95 -10.96 13.19
CA ASP A 381 8.78 -11.74 12.80
C ASP A 381 7.99 -12.10 14.07
N PRO A 382 6.68 -11.82 14.14
CA PRO A 382 5.92 -12.08 15.34
C PRO A 382 5.81 -13.57 15.70
N GLU A 383 6.04 -14.48 14.75
CA GLU A 383 5.94 -15.91 14.97
C GLU A 383 7.18 -16.49 15.65
N ASP A 384 8.39 -16.15 15.17
CA ASP A 384 9.63 -16.79 15.63
C ASP A 384 10.70 -15.80 16.15
N ARG A 385 10.41 -14.51 16.08
CA ARG A 385 11.29 -13.40 16.50
C ARG A 385 12.58 -13.27 15.69
N SER A 386 12.61 -13.76 14.46
CA SER A 386 13.70 -13.58 13.50
C SER A 386 13.59 -12.22 12.78
N PRO A 387 14.56 -11.79 11.94
CA PRO A 387 14.34 -10.68 11.01
C PRO A 387 13.12 -10.96 10.10
N GLN A 388 12.35 -9.93 9.71
CA GLN A 388 11.25 -10.15 8.77
C GLN A 388 11.72 -10.85 7.48
N ASP A 389 10.87 -11.71 6.91
CA ASP A 389 11.13 -12.42 5.65
C ASP A 389 11.20 -11.49 4.42
N ARG A 390 10.79 -11.95 3.24
CA ARG A 390 10.45 -11.10 2.11
C ARG A 390 9.13 -11.59 1.53
N GLY A 391 8.40 -10.71 0.87
CA GLY A 391 7.12 -11.02 0.26
C GLY A 391 5.96 -10.52 1.11
N ALA A 392 4.75 -10.97 0.79
CA ALA A 392 3.56 -10.62 1.54
C ALA A 392 3.56 -11.31 2.90
N TYR A 393 3.04 -10.62 3.93
CA TYR A 393 2.77 -11.16 5.26
C TYR A 393 1.30 -10.90 5.58
N GLY A 394 0.61 -11.86 6.18
CA GLY A 394 -0.76 -11.64 6.65
C GLY A 394 -1.84 -11.63 5.57
N GLY A 395 -1.52 -11.87 4.29
CA GLY A 395 -2.53 -12.12 3.26
C GLY A 395 -3.03 -13.57 3.34
N PRO A 396 -4.26 -13.92 2.93
CA PRO A 396 -4.79 -15.29 3.06
C PRO A 396 -3.93 -16.36 2.36
N TRP A 397 -3.07 -15.93 1.44
CA TRP A 397 -2.27 -16.72 0.53
C TRP A 397 -0.76 -16.40 0.64
N GLY A 398 -0.38 -15.54 1.59
CA GLY A 398 0.99 -15.14 1.87
C GLY A 398 1.18 -14.89 3.36
N HIS A 399 0.48 -15.66 4.20
CA HIS A 399 0.65 -15.66 5.63
C HIS A 399 1.64 -16.74 6.03
N TRP A 400 2.86 -16.37 6.41
CA TRP A 400 3.75 -17.27 7.14
C TRP A 400 3.01 -17.74 8.39
N THR A 401 2.43 -18.94 8.39
CA THR A 401 2.13 -19.67 9.61
C THR A 401 3.03 -20.89 9.54
N GLY A 402 4.02 -20.95 10.41
CA GLY A 402 4.77 -22.19 10.63
C GLY A 402 3.82 -23.32 11.05
N GLU A 403 3.64 -24.31 10.18
CA GLU A 403 3.37 -25.70 10.62
C GLU A 403 4.69 -26.43 10.92
#